data_AF-A0A6G2FVQ7-F1
#
_entry.id   AF-A0A6G2FVQ7-F1
#
_cell.length_a   1.000
_cell.length_b   1.000
_cell.length_c   1.000
_cell.angle_alpha   90.00
_cell.angle_beta   90.00
_cell.angle_gamma   90.00
#
_symmetry.space_group_name_H-M   'P 1'
#
loop_
_entity.id
_entity.type
_entity.pdbx_description
1 polymer ?
#
loop_
_entity_poly.entity_id
_entity_poly.type
_entity_poly.pdbx_seq_one_letter_code
_entity_poly.pdbx_strand_id
1 'polypeptide(L)'
;MLLGRLDDGERLEDVAAATREVDARLDSIREHVSEREESVLTHLRAVETATETLEGQLDRLDGRVRDRATELLLDGRSDALAGVPDVRERSDEARQSLYACRFDDAERLASAAAADGERLTTASELLRGLSATSAGGCVSLPDSVPTAFVAEISEAFRREHGAPLDVTADESAVVVGESGDDDGVDGPDADEAEADDAVAPTETASPNAESDGEFAETATEARPEQVVDEVLYAFRELDRCARASGDDHLQFQTDDLPPSVARPEVLKTLRDYAEHQSDLVSHVELQSLTPPASWNSNRSRGCRSARR
;
A
#
# COMPACT_ATOMS: atom_id res chain seq x y z
N MET A 1 -40.08 25.40 -53.79
CA MET A 1 -38.91 25.31 -54.70
C MET A 1 -38.18 23.97 -54.65
N LEU A 2 -38.08 23.29 -53.51
CA LEU A 2 -37.44 21.96 -53.42
C LEU A 2 -38.14 20.85 -54.26
N LEU A 3 -39.48 20.84 -54.28
CA LEU A 3 -40.26 19.79 -54.97
C LEU A 3 -40.04 19.70 -56.49
N GLY A 4 -39.71 20.82 -57.15
CA GLY A 4 -39.44 20.84 -58.60
C GLY A 4 -38.02 20.44 -58.99
N ARG A 5 -37.19 19.96 -58.05
CA ARG A 5 -35.82 19.48 -58.32
C ARG A 5 -35.70 17.95 -58.25
N LEU A 6 -36.77 17.20 -57.94
CA LEU A 6 -36.73 15.75 -57.73
C LEU A 6 -36.85 14.89 -59.02
N ASP A 7 -37.08 15.50 -60.18
CA ASP A 7 -37.27 14.76 -61.47
C ASP A 7 -35.96 14.26 -62.11
N ASP A 8 -34.78 14.77 -61.70
CA ASP A 8 -33.48 14.37 -62.22
C ASP A 8 -32.80 13.37 -61.28
N GLY A 9 -32.61 12.12 -61.71
CA GLY A 9 -32.11 11.02 -60.87
C GLY A 9 -30.77 11.25 -60.17
N GLU A 10 -29.89 12.09 -60.74
CA GLU A 10 -28.61 12.50 -60.13
C GLU A 10 -28.79 13.07 -58.72
N ARG A 11 -29.89 13.80 -58.47
CA ARG A 11 -30.15 14.41 -57.15
C ARG A 11 -30.62 13.41 -56.09
N LEU A 12 -31.13 12.26 -56.48
CA LEU A 12 -31.43 11.17 -55.54
C LEU A 12 -30.14 10.46 -55.11
N GLU A 13 -29.15 10.37 -56.00
CA GLU A 13 -27.82 9.83 -55.65
C GLU A 13 -27.05 10.79 -54.75
N ASP A 14 -27.06 12.11 -55.03
CA ASP A 14 -26.51 13.16 -54.17
C ASP A 14 -27.14 13.14 -52.77
N VAL A 15 -28.49 13.08 -52.69
CA VAL A 15 -29.21 13.00 -51.41
C VAL A 15 -28.89 11.69 -50.68
N ALA A 16 -28.81 10.56 -51.37
CA ALA A 16 -28.44 9.29 -50.75
C ALA A 16 -26.97 9.29 -50.27
N ALA A 17 -26.07 10.01 -50.94
CA ALA A 17 -24.69 10.19 -50.50
C ALA A 17 -24.62 11.09 -49.26
N ALA A 18 -25.31 12.23 -49.26
CA ALA A 18 -25.39 13.11 -48.11
C ALA A 18 -26.03 12.44 -46.87
N THR A 19 -27.09 11.64 -47.06
CA THR A 19 -27.68 10.84 -45.97
C THR A 19 -26.68 9.82 -45.42
N ARG A 20 -25.98 9.08 -46.29
CA ARG A 20 -24.93 8.13 -45.86
C ARG A 20 -23.78 8.80 -45.11
N GLU A 21 -23.40 10.02 -45.50
CA GLU A 21 -22.39 10.82 -44.80
C GLU A 21 -22.88 11.28 -43.41
N VAL A 22 -24.14 11.73 -43.31
CA VAL A 22 -24.77 12.09 -42.03
C VAL A 22 -24.89 10.87 -41.12
N ASP A 23 -25.33 9.72 -41.62
CA ASP A 23 -25.44 8.48 -40.85
C ASP A 23 -24.06 8.05 -40.32
N ALA A 24 -23.04 7.98 -41.20
CA ALA A 24 -21.67 7.67 -40.79
C ALA A 24 -21.11 8.67 -39.77
N ARG A 25 -21.47 9.96 -39.88
CA ARG A 25 -21.06 10.97 -38.89
C ARG A 25 -21.79 10.83 -37.57
N LEU A 26 -23.06 10.44 -37.57
CA LEU A 26 -23.83 10.14 -36.36
C LEU A 26 -23.28 8.89 -35.66
N ASP A 27 -22.90 7.85 -36.40
CA ASP A 27 -22.29 6.65 -35.83
C ASP A 27 -20.92 6.95 -35.22
N SER A 28 -20.07 7.73 -35.89
CA SER A 28 -18.80 8.22 -35.33
C SER A 28 -18.98 9.07 -34.06
N ILE A 29 -20.08 9.82 -33.93
CA ILE A 29 -20.39 10.57 -32.70
C ILE A 29 -20.87 9.63 -31.59
N ARG A 30 -21.68 8.62 -31.91
CA ARG A 30 -22.17 7.60 -30.95
C ARG A 30 -21.02 6.78 -30.38
N GLU A 31 -20.11 6.33 -31.24
CA GLU A 31 -18.89 5.62 -30.87
C GLU A 31 -18.06 6.46 -29.89
N HIS A 32 -17.74 7.70 -30.24
CA HIS A 32 -16.97 8.60 -29.38
C HIS A 32 -17.63 8.90 -28.02
N VAL A 33 -18.97 9.06 -28.00
CA VAL A 33 -19.70 9.23 -26.73
C VAL A 33 -19.63 7.95 -25.89
N SER A 34 -19.76 6.77 -26.53
CA SER A 34 -19.71 5.48 -25.84
C SER A 34 -18.34 5.22 -25.20
N GLU A 35 -17.25 5.51 -25.92
CA GLU A 35 -15.87 5.46 -25.39
C GLU A 35 -15.69 6.34 -24.16
N ARG A 36 -16.22 7.58 -24.19
CA ARG A 36 -16.12 8.52 -23.08
C ARG A 36 -17.00 8.16 -21.89
N GLU A 37 -18.18 7.59 -22.13
CA GLU A 37 -19.03 7.05 -21.07
C GLU A 37 -18.38 5.82 -20.41
N GLU A 38 -17.75 4.94 -21.19
CA GLU A 38 -17.10 3.72 -20.67
C GLU A 38 -15.90 4.01 -19.76
N SER A 39 -15.08 5.02 -20.07
CA SER A 39 -13.95 5.45 -19.22
C SER A 39 -14.45 5.91 -17.84
N VAL A 40 -15.43 6.82 -17.82
CA VAL A 40 -16.04 7.34 -16.58
C VAL A 40 -16.70 6.22 -15.77
N LEU A 41 -17.45 5.33 -16.43
CA LEU A 41 -18.10 4.20 -15.77
C LEU A 41 -17.11 3.18 -15.20
N THR A 42 -15.93 3.03 -15.81
CA THR A 42 -14.86 2.17 -15.27
C THR A 42 -14.32 2.72 -13.95
N HIS A 43 -14.06 4.02 -13.88
CA HIS A 43 -13.67 4.67 -12.63
C HIS A 43 -14.76 4.61 -11.55
N LEU A 44 -16.03 4.82 -11.91
CA LEU A 44 -17.14 4.73 -10.95
C LEU A 44 -17.33 3.31 -10.37
N ARG A 45 -17.14 2.26 -11.18
CA ARG A 45 -17.14 0.86 -10.68
C ARG A 45 -15.97 0.57 -9.76
N ALA A 46 -14.80 1.17 -10.02
CA ALA A 46 -13.64 1.05 -9.15
C ALA A 46 -13.89 1.70 -7.78
N VAL A 47 -14.58 2.85 -7.73
CA VAL A 47 -15.04 3.45 -6.47
C VAL A 47 -15.98 2.50 -5.70
N GLU A 48 -17.02 1.99 -6.35
CA GLU A 48 -17.99 1.07 -5.72
C GLU A 48 -17.26 -0.12 -5.10
N THR A 49 -16.41 -0.79 -5.90
CA THR A 49 -15.58 -1.93 -5.48
C THR A 49 -14.66 -1.59 -4.31
N ALA A 50 -14.01 -0.42 -4.33
CA ALA A 50 -13.12 0.03 -3.26
C ALA A 50 -13.90 0.28 -1.95
N THR A 51 -15.07 0.92 -2.01
CA THR A 51 -15.88 1.16 -0.81
C THR A 51 -16.44 -0.13 -0.20
N GLU A 52 -16.89 -1.09 -1.02
CA GLU A 52 -17.31 -2.41 -0.55
C GLU A 52 -16.14 -3.21 0.06
N THR A 53 -14.96 -3.12 -0.57
CA THR A 53 -13.73 -3.78 -0.09
C THR A 53 -13.29 -3.20 1.25
N LEU A 54 -13.31 -1.87 1.38
CA LEU A 54 -12.99 -1.14 2.62
C LEU A 54 -13.91 -1.56 3.76
N GLU A 55 -15.23 -1.51 3.58
CA GLU A 55 -16.21 -1.94 4.59
C GLU A 55 -15.91 -3.38 5.04
N GLY A 56 -15.69 -4.30 4.10
CA GLY A 56 -15.32 -5.68 4.39
C GLY A 56 -13.92 -5.88 5.01
N GLN A 57 -12.96 -4.98 4.80
CA GLN A 57 -11.63 -5.02 5.43
C GLN A 57 -11.69 -4.51 6.88
N LEU A 58 -12.37 -3.39 7.12
CA LEU A 58 -12.56 -2.83 8.46
C LEU A 58 -13.37 -3.77 9.37
N ASP A 59 -14.32 -4.50 8.82
CA ASP A 59 -15.09 -5.52 9.53
C ASP A 59 -14.25 -6.66 10.13
N ARG A 60 -13.00 -6.83 9.67
CA ARG A 60 -12.03 -7.83 10.15
C ARG A 60 -11.01 -7.26 11.15
N LEU A 61 -11.04 -5.96 11.42
CA LEU A 61 -10.20 -5.34 12.46
C LEU A 61 -10.82 -5.56 13.85
N ASP A 62 -9.97 -5.52 14.88
CA ASP A 62 -10.37 -5.76 16.26
C ASP A 62 -10.77 -4.47 17.01
N GLY A 63 -11.78 -4.61 17.87
CA GLY A 63 -12.17 -3.68 18.92
C GLY A 63 -12.07 -2.19 18.56
N ARG A 64 -11.29 -1.44 19.35
CA ARG A 64 -11.14 0.01 19.23
C ARG A 64 -10.49 0.46 17.93
N VAL A 65 -9.64 -0.39 17.34
CA VAL A 65 -8.99 -0.08 16.05
C VAL A 65 -10.04 -0.08 14.94
N ARG A 66 -10.94 -1.08 14.92
CA ARG A 66 -12.09 -1.09 14.00
C ARG A 66 -13.01 0.12 14.19
N ASP A 67 -13.40 0.40 15.43
CA ASP A 67 -14.29 1.54 15.74
C ASP A 67 -13.68 2.86 15.25
N ARG A 68 -12.40 3.10 15.55
CA ARG A 68 -11.72 4.33 15.15
C ARG A 68 -11.45 4.40 13.64
N ALA A 69 -11.08 3.30 13.00
CA ALA A 69 -10.91 3.25 11.56
C ALA A 69 -12.23 3.47 10.81
N THR A 70 -13.35 2.99 11.37
CA THR A 70 -14.71 3.27 10.87
C THR A 70 -15.02 4.76 10.95
N GLU A 71 -14.77 5.42 12.09
CA GLU A 71 -14.94 6.88 12.20
C GLU A 71 -14.08 7.66 11.20
N LEU A 72 -12.82 7.26 11.00
CA LEU A 72 -11.89 7.98 10.14
C LEU A 72 -12.23 7.80 8.66
N LEU A 73 -12.45 6.55 8.22
CA LEU A 73 -12.53 6.18 6.80
C LEU A 73 -13.97 6.09 6.28
N LEU A 74 -14.92 5.54 7.05
CA LEU A 74 -16.32 5.38 6.64
C LEU A 74 -17.20 6.59 6.99
N ASP A 75 -17.01 7.18 8.17
CA ASP A 75 -17.71 8.42 8.57
C ASP A 75 -17.02 9.70 8.05
N GLY A 76 -15.79 9.60 7.51
CA GLY A 76 -15.03 10.73 6.98
C GLY A 76 -14.56 11.74 8.04
N ARG A 77 -14.05 11.26 9.18
CA ARG A 77 -13.51 12.11 10.26
C ARG A 77 -11.98 12.17 10.32
N SER A 78 -11.29 11.77 9.27
CA SER A 78 -9.85 12.00 9.10
C SER A 78 -9.62 13.39 8.52
N ASP A 79 -8.67 14.14 9.08
CA ASP A 79 -8.16 15.37 8.46
C ASP A 79 -7.07 15.04 7.41
N ALA A 80 -6.57 13.80 7.39
CA ALA A 80 -5.49 13.33 6.52
C ALA A 80 -5.97 12.65 5.22
N LEU A 81 -7.14 12.00 5.23
CA LEU A 81 -7.69 11.24 4.10
C LEU A 81 -9.14 11.62 3.82
N ALA A 82 -9.51 11.77 2.54
CA ALA A 82 -10.90 11.92 2.12
C ALA A 82 -11.68 10.63 2.37
N GLY A 83 -12.75 10.70 3.16
CA GLY A 83 -13.54 9.54 3.57
C GLY A 83 -14.50 9.03 2.49
N VAL A 84 -15.17 7.91 2.78
CA VAL A 84 -16.25 7.39 1.94
C VAL A 84 -17.33 8.44 1.61
N PRO A 85 -17.73 9.37 2.50
CA PRO A 85 -18.68 10.43 2.16
C PRO A 85 -18.17 11.34 1.03
N ASP A 86 -16.91 11.80 1.11
CA ASP A 86 -16.27 12.65 0.09
C ASP A 86 -16.14 11.93 -1.25
N VAL A 87 -15.78 10.64 -1.21
CA VAL A 87 -15.65 9.77 -2.39
C VAL A 87 -17.00 9.56 -3.08
N ARG A 88 -18.07 9.35 -2.28
CA ARG A 88 -19.45 9.19 -2.79
C ARG A 88 -19.98 10.50 -3.38
N GLU A 89 -19.77 11.63 -2.71
CA GLU A 89 -20.13 12.96 -3.23
C GLU A 89 -19.45 13.24 -4.58
N ARG A 90 -18.13 13.06 -4.67
CA ARG A 90 -17.36 13.26 -5.91
C ARG A 90 -17.78 12.33 -7.05
N SER A 91 -18.20 11.11 -6.71
CA SER A 91 -18.75 10.14 -7.68
C SER A 91 -20.13 10.56 -8.21
N ASP A 92 -20.98 11.13 -7.35
CA ASP A 92 -22.28 11.67 -7.77
C ASP A 92 -22.14 12.99 -8.54
N GLU A 93 -21.13 13.82 -8.26
CA GLU A 93 -20.77 14.97 -9.11
C GLU A 93 -20.27 14.53 -10.50
N ALA A 94 -19.50 13.45 -10.57
CA ALA A 94 -19.04 12.86 -11.83
C ALA A 94 -20.22 12.36 -12.66
N ARG A 95 -21.17 11.62 -12.05
CA ARG A 95 -22.42 11.17 -12.67
C ARG A 95 -23.27 12.33 -13.19
N GLN A 96 -23.44 13.39 -12.40
CA GLN A 96 -24.14 14.60 -12.84
C GLN A 96 -23.44 15.29 -14.01
N SER A 97 -22.11 15.33 -14.02
CA SER A 97 -21.33 15.89 -15.13
C SER A 97 -21.41 15.04 -16.40
N LEU A 98 -21.50 13.71 -16.26
CA LEU A 98 -21.74 12.78 -17.36
C LEU A 98 -23.13 13.01 -17.99
N TYR A 99 -24.19 13.11 -17.16
CA TYR A 99 -25.54 13.45 -17.64
C TYR A 99 -25.65 14.85 -18.28
N ALA A 100 -24.72 15.75 -17.98
CA ALA A 100 -24.59 17.07 -18.62
C ALA A 100 -23.67 17.05 -19.87
N CYS A 101 -23.22 15.88 -20.33
CA CYS A 101 -22.26 15.69 -21.43
C CYS A 101 -20.91 16.43 -21.25
N ARG A 102 -20.51 16.70 -20.00
CA ARG A 102 -19.22 17.33 -19.67
C ARG A 102 -18.17 16.24 -19.41
N PHE A 103 -17.83 15.49 -20.45
CA PHE A 103 -17.02 14.27 -20.33
C PHE A 103 -15.66 14.50 -19.64
N ASP A 104 -14.94 15.57 -19.97
CA ASP A 104 -13.63 15.84 -19.34
C ASP A 104 -13.73 16.25 -17.85
N ASP A 105 -14.87 16.81 -17.42
CA ASP A 105 -15.16 17.06 -16.00
C ASP A 105 -15.57 15.77 -15.27
N ALA A 106 -16.43 14.96 -15.90
CA ALA A 106 -16.87 13.68 -15.38
C ALA A 106 -15.69 12.70 -15.18
N GLU A 107 -14.79 12.63 -16.16
CA GLU A 107 -13.58 11.80 -16.11
C GLU A 107 -12.65 12.25 -14.98
N ARG A 108 -12.38 13.56 -14.88
CA ARG A 108 -11.51 14.12 -13.83
C ARG A 108 -12.08 13.85 -12.43
N LEU A 109 -13.39 13.97 -12.25
CA LEU A 109 -14.05 13.72 -10.97
C LEU A 109 -14.08 12.22 -10.63
N ALA A 110 -14.45 11.36 -11.57
CA ALA A 110 -14.50 9.91 -11.35
C ALA A 110 -13.11 9.32 -11.09
N SER A 111 -12.10 9.74 -11.86
CA SER A 111 -10.71 9.33 -11.68
C SER A 111 -10.15 9.76 -10.32
N ALA A 112 -10.44 10.99 -9.88
CA ALA A 112 -10.07 11.46 -8.55
C ALA A 112 -10.76 10.66 -7.44
N ALA A 113 -12.07 10.42 -7.55
CA ALA A 113 -12.82 9.59 -6.59
C ALA A 113 -12.28 8.15 -6.53
N ALA A 114 -11.91 7.55 -7.67
CA ALA A 114 -11.29 6.23 -7.72
C ALA A 114 -9.93 6.19 -7.01
N ALA A 115 -9.10 7.22 -7.20
CA ALA A 115 -7.81 7.34 -6.49
C ALA A 115 -7.97 7.55 -4.98
N ASP A 116 -9.02 8.25 -4.53
CA ASP A 116 -9.36 8.35 -3.11
C ASP A 116 -9.87 7.00 -2.55
N GLY A 117 -10.70 6.26 -3.30
CA GLY A 117 -11.12 4.91 -2.94
C GLY A 117 -9.96 3.92 -2.82
N GLU A 118 -8.97 4.01 -3.72
CA GLU A 118 -7.72 3.23 -3.61
C GLU A 118 -6.94 3.61 -2.35
N ARG A 119 -6.76 4.92 -2.06
CA ARG A 119 -6.12 5.40 -0.82
C ARG A 119 -6.77 4.82 0.44
N LEU A 120 -8.11 4.86 0.52
CA LEU A 120 -8.85 4.30 1.65
C LEU A 120 -8.60 2.79 1.80
N THR A 121 -8.59 2.05 0.69
CA THR A 121 -8.32 0.60 0.69
C THR A 121 -6.88 0.30 1.12
N THR A 122 -5.91 1.09 0.67
CA THR A 122 -4.51 0.96 1.11
C THR A 122 -4.35 1.29 2.60
N ALA A 123 -5.08 2.28 3.12
CA ALA A 123 -5.08 2.59 4.54
C ALA A 123 -5.65 1.44 5.39
N SER A 124 -6.74 0.79 4.99
CA SER A 124 -7.25 -0.39 5.69
C SER A 124 -6.37 -1.64 5.54
N GLU A 125 -5.68 -1.81 4.41
CA GLU A 125 -4.63 -2.83 4.24
C GLU A 125 -3.46 -2.63 5.23
N LEU A 126 -2.99 -1.38 5.38
CA LEU A 126 -1.97 -1.02 6.38
C LEU A 126 -2.44 -1.33 7.81
N LEU A 127 -3.67 -0.92 8.19
CA LEU A 127 -4.22 -1.21 9.51
C LEU A 127 -4.30 -2.71 9.80
N ARG A 128 -4.70 -3.52 8.80
CA ARG A 128 -4.73 -4.99 8.92
C ARG A 128 -3.31 -5.56 9.11
N GLY A 129 -2.33 -5.02 8.38
CA GLY A 129 -0.92 -5.39 8.54
C GLY A 129 -0.39 -5.06 9.95
N LEU A 130 -0.73 -3.88 10.47
CA LEU A 130 -0.37 -3.46 11.82
C LEU A 130 -1.01 -4.36 12.89
N SER A 131 -2.32 -4.64 12.79
CA SER A 131 -3.02 -5.52 13.73
C SER A 131 -2.51 -6.97 13.70
N ALA A 132 -1.93 -7.43 12.58
CA ALA A 132 -1.28 -8.73 12.46
C ALA A 132 0.20 -8.74 12.92
N THR A 133 0.80 -7.56 13.13
CA THR A 133 2.21 -7.42 13.48
C THR A 133 2.40 -7.44 14.99
N SER A 134 3.32 -8.26 15.47
CA SER A 134 3.67 -8.32 16.90
C SER A 134 4.46 -7.08 17.34
N ALA A 135 4.43 -6.80 18.64
CA ALA A 135 5.35 -5.88 19.31
C ALA A 135 6.82 -6.09 18.85
N GLY A 136 7.53 -4.98 18.60
CA GLY A 136 8.87 -4.96 18.01
C GLY A 136 8.92 -5.12 16.48
N GLY A 137 7.80 -5.40 15.83
CA GLY A 137 7.71 -5.55 14.38
C GLY A 137 7.50 -4.21 13.63
N CYS A 138 7.64 -4.25 12.30
CA CYS A 138 7.41 -3.09 11.43
C CYS A 138 6.58 -3.46 10.20
N VAL A 139 5.81 -2.49 9.69
CA VAL A 139 5.03 -2.58 8.45
C VAL A 139 5.40 -1.39 7.56
N SER A 140 5.65 -1.62 6.27
CA SER A 140 5.92 -0.54 5.32
C SER A 140 4.74 0.43 5.24
N LEU A 141 5.02 1.73 5.26
CA LEU A 141 4.04 2.80 5.08
C LEU A 141 3.92 3.11 3.58
N PRO A 142 2.76 2.92 2.94
CA PRO A 142 2.60 3.24 1.52
C PRO A 142 2.56 4.76 1.30
N ASP A 143 3.24 5.26 0.25
CA ASP A 143 3.28 6.69 -0.14
C ASP A 143 1.90 7.36 -0.26
N SER A 144 0.85 6.56 -0.50
CA SER A 144 -0.53 7.00 -0.65
C SER A 144 -1.25 7.26 0.69
N VAL A 145 -0.65 6.87 1.83
CA VAL A 145 -1.20 6.99 3.18
C VAL A 145 -0.36 7.98 4.00
N PRO A 146 -0.88 9.18 4.33
CA PRO A 146 -0.12 10.16 5.09
C PRO A 146 0.23 9.69 6.51
N THR A 147 1.41 10.04 7.00
CA THR A 147 1.86 9.81 8.39
C THR A 147 0.88 10.36 9.43
N ALA A 148 0.16 11.45 9.10
CA ALA A 148 -0.92 12.00 9.91
C ALA A 148 -2.07 11.02 10.19
N PHE A 149 -2.42 10.15 9.24
CA PHE A 149 -3.44 9.11 9.46
C PHE A 149 -2.97 8.07 10.50
N VAL A 150 -1.67 7.72 10.49
CA VAL A 150 -1.09 6.84 11.52
C VAL A 150 -1.24 7.48 12.90
N ALA A 151 -0.96 8.78 13.03
CA ALA A 151 -1.16 9.52 14.28
C ALA A 151 -2.63 9.54 14.77
N GLU A 152 -3.61 9.62 13.86
CA GLU A 152 -5.05 9.61 14.17
C GLU A 152 -5.56 8.26 14.72
N ILE A 153 -4.88 7.15 14.38
CA ILE A 153 -5.21 5.78 14.84
C ILE A 153 -4.34 5.31 16.01
N SER A 154 -3.13 5.88 16.21
CA SER A 154 -2.14 5.44 17.22
C SER A 154 -2.72 5.23 18.62
N GLU A 155 -3.59 6.12 19.10
CA GLU A 155 -4.16 6.01 20.44
C GLU A 155 -5.23 4.89 20.56
N ALA A 156 -5.95 4.58 19.47
CA ALA A 156 -6.84 3.43 19.44
C ALA A 156 -6.04 2.12 19.43
N PHE A 157 -4.97 2.07 18.63
CA PHE A 157 -4.05 0.93 18.55
C PHE A 157 -3.38 0.65 19.90
N ARG A 158 -2.83 1.68 20.56
CA ARG A 158 -2.23 1.57 21.90
C ARG A 158 -3.19 1.02 22.94
N ARG A 159 -4.48 1.42 22.90
CA ARG A 159 -5.50 0.97 23.85
C ARG A 159 -6.04 -0.44 23.59
N GLU A 160 -5.91 -0.94 22.36
CA GLU A 160 -6.35 -2.30 21.99
C GLU A 160 -5.21 -3.31 22.16
N HIS A 161 -4.01 -2.99 21.66
CA HIS A 161 -2.88 -3.90 21.57
C HIS A 161 -1.79 -3.66 22.63
N GLY A 162 -1.89 -2.59 23.44
CA GLY A 162 -0.89 -2.27 24.47
C GLY A 162 0.46 -1.80 23.93
N ALA A 163 0.53 -1.42 22.64
CA ALA A 163 1.75 -1.04 21.94
C ALA A 163 1.58 0.32 21.26
N PRO A 164 2.51 1.28 21.38
CA PRO A 164 2.48 2.50 20.59
C PRO A 164 2.78 2.21 19.12
N LEU A 165 2.34 3.11 18.23
CA LEU A 165 2.77 3.14 16.83
C LEU A 165 3.67 4.35 16.62
N ASP A 166 4.85 4.13 16.06
CA ASP A 166 5.82 5.16 15.72
C ASP A 166 6.21 5.06 14.24
N VAL A 167 6.24 6.19 13.54
CA VAL A 167 6.67 6.25 12.13
C VAL A 167 8.20 6.36 12.10
N THR A 168 8.86 5.68 11.15
CA THR A 168 10.31 5.77 10.97
C THR A 168 10.76 7.17 10.53
N ALA A 169 12.01 7.52 10.80
CA ALA A 169 12.55 8.87 10.51
C ALA A 169 12.65 9.22 9.02
N ASP A 170 12.54 8.22 8.14
CA ASP A 170 12.46 8.33 6.68
C ASP A 170 11.02 8.19 6.13
N GLU A 171 10.02 8.10 7.02
CA GLU A 171 8.59 7.98 6.71
C GLU A 171 8.20 6.75 5.87
N SER A 172 9.08 5.74 5.76
CA SER A 172 8.89 4.54 4.92
C SER A 172 8.21 3.37 5.64
N ALA A 173 8.13 3.40 6.97
CA ALA A 173 7.52 2.33 7.76
C ALA A 173 6.89 2.83 9.06
N VAL A 174 6.02 1.99 9.63
CA VAL A 174 5.44 2.13 10.97
C VAL A 174 5.95 0.98 11.83
N VAL A 175 6.53 1.29 12.98
CA VAL A 175 7.02 0.35 13.98
C VAL A 175 5.95 0.18 15.06
N VAL A 176 5.66 -1.07 15.42
CA VAL A 176 4.84 -1.42 16.57
C VAL A 176 5.77 -1.51 17.77
N GLY A 177 5.70 -0.52 18.67
CA GLY A 177 6.56 -0.48 19.85
C GLY A 177 6.35 -1.67 20.78
N GLU A 178 7.33 -1.95 21.63
CA GLU A 178 7.14 -2.93 22.70
C GLU A 178 6.17 -2.38 23.75
N SER A 179 5.39 -3.26 24.38
CA SER A 179 4.51 -2.91 25.49
C SER A 179 5.34 -2.57 26.72
N GLY A 180 5.77 -1.31 26.82
CA GLY A 180 6.31 -0.76 28.05
C GLY A 180 5.24 -0.79 29.13
N ASP A 181 5.54 -1.45 30.25
CA ASP A 181 4.97 -1.00 31.52
C ASP A 181 5.28 0.51 31.66
N ASP A 182 4.29 1.27 32.11
CA ASP A 182 4.37 2.71 32.34
C ASP A 182 5.52 3.00 33.32
N ASP A 183 6.68 3.39 32.77
CA ASP A 183 7.90 3.64 33.55
C ASP A 183 7.61 4.87 34.43
N GLY A 184 7.50 4.62 35.73
CA GLY A 184 6.54 5.31 36.59
C GLY A 184 6.65 6.84 36.54
N VAL A 185 5.53 7.49 36.26
CA VAL A 185 5.40 8.96 36.24
C VAL A 185 5.97 9.58 37.52
N ASP A 186 7.02 10.37 37.35
CA ASP A 186 7.70 11.13 38.40
C ASP A 186 6.72 12.13 39.04
N GLY A 187 6.08 11.71 40.14
CA GLY A 187 5.09 12.49 40.88
C GLY A 187 5.73 13.31 41.99
N PRO A 188 5.62 14.66 41.99
CA PRO A 188 6.23 15.48 43.03
C PRO A 188 5.38 15.54 44.32
N ASP A 189 6.10 15.63 45.44
CA ASP A 189 5.68 16.06 46.79
C ASP A 189 4.62 15.26 47.57
N ALA A 190 5.06 14.64 48.68
CA ALA A 190 4.69 15.10 50.05
C ALA A 190 5.49 14.38 51.16
N ASP A 191 5.93 15.15 52.17
CA ASP A 191 6.49 14.68 53.46
C ASP A 191 5.48 13.87 54.30
N GLU A 192 5.94 12.85 55.06
CA GLU A 192 5.73 12.72 56.52
C GLU A 192 6.41 11.45 57.14
N ALA A 193 7.63 11.66 57.67
CA ALA A 193 8.19 11.25 58.97
C ALA A 193 7.93 9.86 59.67
N GLU A 194 9.05 9.26 60.12
CA GLU A 194 9.26 8.36 61.30
C GLU A 194 8.63 6.93 61.30
N ALA A 195 9.22 5.86 61.87
CA ALA A 195 10.59 5.55 62.33
C ALA A 195 10.73 4.02 62.65
N ASP A 196 11.97 3.57 62.89
CA ASP A 196 12.43 2.46 63.78
C ASP A 196 13.26 1.31 63.12
N ASP A 197 14.15 0.72 63.94
CA ASP A 197 15.45 0.12 63.60
C ASP A 197 15.49 -1.43 63.71
N ALA A 198 16.17 -2.12 62.78
CA ALA A 198 16.46 -3.57 62.87
C ALA A 198 17.63 -4.07 61.98
N VAL A 199 18.77 -4.43 62.60
CA VAL A 199 20.04 -4.90 61.99
C VAL A 199 20.24 -6.44 62.10
N ALA A 200 20.71 -7.22 61.11
CA ALA A 200 20.89 -6.98 59.66
C ALA A 200 20.99 -8.25 58.75
N PRO A 201 22.12 -9.01 58.64
CA PRO A 201 22.76 -9.05 57.30
C PRO A 201 22.96 -10.42 56.64
N THR A 202 23.04 -10.41 55.30
CA THR A 202 23.85 -11.31 54.42
C THR A 202 24.02 -10.60 53.07
N GLU A 203 25.23 -10.19 52.65
CA GLU A 203 26.12 -10.95 51.73
C GLU A 203 25.37 -11.60 50.54
N THR A 204 25.67 -11.33 49.26
CA THR A 204 27.02 -11.31 48.66
C THR A 204 27.06 -10.65 47.25
N ALA A 205 28.27 -10.26 46.83
CA ALA A 205 28.78 -10.22 45.44
C ALA A 205 28.20 -9.22 44.40
N SER A 206 28.94 -8.13 44.21
CA SER A 206 29.33 -7.64 42.87
C SER A 206 30.75 -8.21 42.58
N PRO A 207 31.17 -8.54 41.34
CA PRO A 207 31.56 -7.49 40.38
C PRO A 207 31.40 -7.84 38.87
N ASN A 208 31.92 -6.92 38.05
CA ASN A 208 32.28 -7.02 36.62
C ASN A 208 31.19 -6.83 35.56
N ALA A 209 31.16 -5.60 35.03
CA ALA A 209 30.80 -5.37 33.63
C ALA A 209 32.05 -5.59 32.76
N GLU A 210 31.96 -6.44 31.73
CA GLU A 210 32.78 -6.36 30.50
C GLU A 210 31.89 -6.75 29.30
N SER A 211 32.17 -6.14 28.15
CA SER A 211 31.37 -6.25 26.92
C SER A 211 31.76 -7.49 26.11
N ASP A 212 30.77 -8.21 25.56
CA ASP A 212 30.87 -8.77 24.20
C ASP A 212 29.48 -8.83 23.55
N GLY A 213 29.25 -7.92 22.60
CA GLY A 213 28.04 -7.88 21.79
C GLY A 213 28.16 -8.82 20.59
N GLU A 214 27.89 -10.11 20.79
CA GLU A 214 27.81 -11.07 19.69
C GLU A 214 26.44 -10.94 19.00
N PHE A 215 26.42 -10.29 17.83
CA PHE A 215 25.27 -10.26 16.92
C PHE A 215 25.01 -11.69 16.40
N ALA A 216 24.20 -12.45 17.13
CA ALA A 216 23.65 -13.69 16.64
C ALA A 216 22.59 -13.37 15.58
N GLU A 217 22.94 -13.50 14.30
CA GLU A 217 21.99 -13.57 13.18
C GLU A 217 21.09 -14.80 13.35
N THR A 218 20.07 -14.71 14.20
CA THR A 218 18.95 -15.63 14.15
C THR A 218 18.07 -15.22 12.98
N ALA A 219 18.31 -15.85 11.84
CA ALA A 219 17.38 -15.84 10.71
C ALA A 219 16.01 -16.32 11.19
N THR A 220 15.11 -15.38 11.46
CA THR A 220 13.75 -15.66 11.88
C THR A 220 13.02 -16.31 10.71
N GLU A 221 12.83 -17.63 10.82
CA GLU A 221 12.16 -18.45 9.82
C GLU A 221 10.75 -17.88 9.58
N ALA A 222 10.54 -17.23 8.43
CA ALA A 222 9.32 -16.49 8.13
C ALA A 222 8.12 -17.43 8.15
N ARG A 223 7.02 -17.00 8.79
CA ARG A 223 5.83 -17.87 8.91
C ARG A 223 5.19 -18.08 7.54
N PRO A 224 4.59 -19.26 7.27
CA PRO A 224 4.00 -19.55 5.97
C PRO A 224 2.98 -18.51 5.49
N GLU A 225 2.21 -17.89 6.40
CA GLU A 225 1.29 -16.81 6.03
C GLU A 225 2.01 -15.53 5.58
N GLN A 226 3.10 -15.15 6.25
CA GLN A 226 3.92 -13.98 5.86
C GLN A 226 4.53 -14.17 4.48
N VAL A 227 5.05 -15.37 4.20
CA VAL A 227 5.63 -15.69 2.87
C VAL A 227 4.56 -15.59 1.78
N VAL A 228 3.32 -16.02 2.02
CA VAL A 228 2.23 -15.91 1.03
C VAL A 228 1.84 -14.44 0.77
N ASP A 229 1.69 -13.62 1.82
CA ASP A 229 1.33 -12.21 1.64
C ASP A 229 2.49 -11.39 1.03
N GLU A 230 3.75 -11.69 1.36
CA GLU A 230 4.95 -11.10 0.72
C GLU A 230 5.06 -11.51 -0.77
N VAL A 231 4.70 -12.76 -1.12
CA VAL A 231 4.61 -13.26 -2.51
C VAL A 231 3.49 -12.55 -3.29
N LEU A 232 2.30 -12.39 -2.69
CA LEU A 232 1.17 -11.70 -3.34
C LEU A 232 1.44 -10.20 -3.51
N TYR A 233 2.09 -9.56 -2.55
CA TYR A 233 2.58 -8.19 -2.66
C TYR A 233 3.57 -8.05 -3.83
N ALA A 234 4.55 -8.95 -3.93
CA ALA A 234 5.49 -8.96 -5.04
C ALA A 234 4.77 -9.11 -6.39
N PHE A 235 3.80 -10.03 -6.53
CA PHE A 235 3.03 -10.15 -7.77
C PHE A 235 2.18 -8.91 -8.11
N ARG A 236 1.60 -8.22 -7.12
CA ARG A 236 0.85 -6.97 -7.34
C ARG A 236 1.78 -5.83 -7.80
N GLU A 237 2.99 -5.74 -7.26
CA GLU A 237 3.97 -4.74 -7.66
C GLU A 237 4.59 -5.04 -9.04
N LEU A 238 4.76 -6.33 -9.37
CA LEU A 238 5.13 -6.77 -10.73
C LEU A 238 4.04 -6.41 -11.76
N ASP A 239 2.76 -6.67 -11.48
CA ASP A 239 1.64 -6.29 -12.36
C ASP A 239 1.52 -4.76 -12.53
N ARG A 240 1.72 -3.99 -11.43
CA ARG A 240 1.80 -2.52 -11.48
C ARG A 240 2.95 -2.06 -12.38
N CYS A 241 4.15 -2.62 -12.24
CA CYS A 241 5.30 -2.30 -13.08
C CYS A 241 5.08 -2.69 -14.56
N ALA A 242 4.49 -3.87 -14.84
CA ALA A 242 4.18 -4.31 -16.20
C ALA A 242 3.23 -3.32 -16.91
N ARG A 243 2.16 -2.91 -16.22
CA ARG A 243 1.20 -1.92 -16.74
C ARG A 243 1.81 -0.53 -16.95
N ALA A 244 2.81 -0.16 -16.17
CA ALA A 244 3.51 1.12 -16.30
C ALA A 244 4.56 1.14 -17.43
N SER A 245 5.28 0.03 -17.67
CA SER A 245 6.29 -0.06 -18.74
C SER A 245 5.68 -0.46 -20.09
N GLY A 246 4.63 -1.29 -20.09
CA GLY A 246 4.05 -1.88 -21.31
C GLY A 246 4.89 -3.01 -21.91
N ASP A 247 5.85 -3.54 -21.16
CA ASP A 247 6.75 -4.62 -21.57
C ASP A 247 6.28 -5.99 -21.02
N ASP A 248 6.33 -7.03 -21.87
CA ASP A 248 6.04 -8.43 -21.51
C ASP A 248 7.15 -9.07 -20.63
N HIS A 249 8.20 -8.32 -20.30
CA HIS A 249 9.38 -8.78 -19.57
C HIS A 249 9.79 -7.76 -18.50
N LEU A 250 9.93 -8.25 -17.27
CA LEU A 250 10.36 -7.44 -16.12
C LEU A 250 11.72 -7.94 -15.60
N GLN A 251 12.62 -7.02 -15.31
CA GLN A 251 13.93 -7.30 -14.73
C GLN A 251 14.18 -6.36 -13.55
N PHE A 252 14.44 -6.94 -12.38
CA PHE A 252 14.80 -6.22 -11.15
C PHE A 252 16.19 -6.64 -10.70
N GLN A 253 16.97 -5.72 -10.13
CA GLN A 253 18.14 -6.09 -9.34
C GLN A 253 17.69 -6.40 -7.91
N THR A 254 18.37 -7.31 -7.22
CA THR A 254 18.01 -7.65 -5.83
C THR A 254 18.10 -6.44 -4.90
N ASP A 255 18.98 -5.49 -5.20
CA ASP A 255 19.15 -4.23 -4.46
C ASP A 255 18.04 -3.19 -4.75
N ASP A 256 17.29 -3.36 -5.84
CA ASP A 256 16.12 -2.53 -6.20
C ASP A 256 14.80 -3.12 -5.66
N LEU A 257 14.84 -4.32 -5.04
CA LEU A 257 13.67 -4.97 -4.44
C LEU A 257 13.50 -4.54 -2.98
N PRO A 258 12.25 -4.43 -2.47
CA PRO A 258 11.99 -4.21 -1.05
C PRO A 258 12.72 -5.25 -0.17
N PRO A 259 13.34 -4.88 0.97
CA PRO A 259 14.16 -5.79 1.78
C PRO A 259 13.44 -7.06 2.29
N SER A 260 12.10 -7.05 2.37
CA SER A 260 11.27 -8.24 2.64
C SER A 260 11.23 -9.21 1.45
N VAL A 261 11.08 -8.69 0.22
CA VAL A 261 11.03 -9.47 -1.03
C VAL A 261 12.42 -9.94 -1.47
N ALA A 262 13.46 -9.16 -1.19
CA ALA A 262 14.86 -9.48 -1.49
C ALA A 262 15.41 -10.69 -0.71
N ARG A 263 14.63 -11.26 0.23
CA ARG A 263 15.03 -12.43 1.03
C ARG A 263 15.21 -13.68 0.16
N PRO A 264 16.29 -14.47 0.35
CA PRO A 264 16.56 -15.68 -0.43
C PRO A 264 15.39 -16.68 -0.45
N GLU A 265 14.70 -16.81 0.69
CA GLU A 265 13.60 -17.73 0.92
C GLU A 265 12.35 -17.30 0.13
N VAL A 266 12.03 -16.01 0.15
CA VAL A 266 10.87 -15.41 -0.53
C VAL A 266 11.06 -15.46 -2.05
N LEU A 267 12.26 -15.09 -2.54
CA LEU A 267 12.61 -15.22 -3.96
C LEU A 267 12.51 -16.67 -4.44
N LYS A 268 12.97 -17.63 -3.62
CA LYS A 268 12.86 -19.05 -3.94
C LYS A 268 11.39 -19.50 -4.01
N THR A 269 10.55 -19.13 -3.05
CA THR A 269 9.12 -19.46 -3.09
C THR A 269 8.39 -18.78 -4.24
N LEU A 270 8.73 -17.53 -4.60
CA LEU A 270 8.25 -16.85 -5.81
C LEU A 270 8.57 -17.64 -7.07
N ARG A 271 9.82 -18.09 -7.21
CA ARG A 271 10.26 -18.93 -8.34
C ARG A 271 9.54 -20.27 -8.35
N ASP A 272 9.51 -20.99 -7.23
CA ASP A 272 8.87 -22.30 -7.13
C ASP A 272 7.37 -22.18 -7.48
N TYR A 273 6.69 -21.11 -7.06
CA TYR A 273 5.29 -20.83 -7.43
C TYR A 273 5.12 -20.51 -8.92
N ALA A 274 5.97 -19.65 -9.48
CA ALA A 274 5.92 -19.29 -10.89
C ALA A 274 6.22 -20.47 -11.83
N GLU A 275 7.17 -21.35 -11.47
CA GLU A 275 7.44 -22.60 -12.20
C GLU A 275 6.23 -23.57 -12.19
N HIS A 276 5.33 -23.47 -11.19
CA HIS A 276 4.07 -24.24 -11.13
C HIS A 276 2.87 -23.54 -11.81
N GLN A 277 2.96 -22.26 -12.19
CA GLN A 277 1.91 -21.50 -12.88
C GLN A 277 2.26 -21.30 -14.37
N SER A 278 2.51 -22.41 -15.07
CA SER A 278 3.03 -22.44 -16.45
C SER A 278 2.15 -21.77 -17.52
N ASP A 279 0.88 -21.49 -17.21
CA ASP A 279 -0.05 -20.81 -18.11
C ASP A 279 0.03 -19.28 -18.02
N LEU A 280 0.69 -18.74 -16.99
CA LEU A 280 0.79 -17.29 -16.71
C LEU A 280 2.23 -16.76 -16.79
N VAL A 281 3.23 -17.59 -16.46
CA VAL A 281 4.64 -17.17 -16.45
C VAL A 281 5.46 -18.12 -17.32
N SER A 282 6.05 -17.58 -18.39
CA SER A 282 6.82 -18.36 -19.37
C SER A 282 8.26 -18.66 -18.92
N HIS A 283 8.86 -17.78 -18.11
CA HIS A 283 10.20 -17.97 -17.56
C HIS A 283 10.43 -17.08 -16.32
N VAL A 284 11.18 -17.61 -15.34
CA VAL A 284 11.74 -16.84 -14.21
C VAL A 284 13.20 -17.24 -14.03
N GLU A 285 14.12 -16.27 -14.16
CA GLU A 285 15.54 -16.48 -13.92
C GLU A 285 15.98 -15.67 -12.69
N LEU A 286 16.19 -16.34 -11.56
CA LEU A 286 16.85 -15.74 -10.40
C LEU A 286 18.37 -15.80 -10.60
N GLN A 287 19.04 -14.65 -10.57
CA GLN A 287 20.50 -14.62 -10.47
C GLN A 287 20.91 -15.23 -9.13
N SER A 288 21.91 -16.12 -9.14
CA SER A 288 22.29 -16.85 -7.94
C SER A 288 22.90 -15.93 -6.88
N LEU A 289 22.32 -15.93 -5.68
CA LEU A 289 22.85 -15.22 -4.50
C LEU A 289 24.22 -15.76 -4.02
N THR A 290 24.72 -16.84 -4.61
CA THR A 290 26.10 -17.29 -4.43
C THR A 290 27.05 -16.37 -5.18
N PRO A 291 27.92 -15.57 -4.51
CA PRO A 291 28.95 -14.82 -5.21
C PRO A 291 29.87 -15.80 -5.98
N PRO A 292 30.33 -15.46 -7.20
CA PRO A 292 31.15 -16.36 -8.00
C PRO A 292 32.38 -16.80 -7.21
N ALA A 293 32.64 -18.11 -7.20
CA ALA A 293 33.63 -18.76 -6.33
C ALA A 293 35.11 -18.34 -6.56
N SER A 294 35.36 -17.35 -7.42
CA SER A 294 36.66 -16.71 -7.67
C SER A 294 36.99 -15.57 -6.70
N TRP A 295 36.04 -15.06 -5.89
CA TRP A 295 36.31 -13.94 -4.97
C TRP A 295 36.98 -14.32 -3.64
N ASN A 296 37.27 -15.61 -3.42
CA ASN A 296 38.13 -16.07 -2.34
C ASN A 296 39.62 -16.07 -2.76
N SER A 297 40.15 -14.89 -3.06
CA SER A 297 41.60 -14.69 -3.11
C SER A 297 42.03 -13.31 -2.62
N ASN A 298 42.99 -13.32 -1.68
CA ASN A 298 43.95 -12.24 -1.43
C ASN A 298 43.50 -11.01 -0.60
N ARG A 299 43.06 -11.23 0.65
CA ARG A 299 43.34 -10.29 1.77
C ARG A 299 44.29 -10.87 2.83
N SER A 300 45.39 -11.43 2.36
CA SER A 300 46.61 -11.64 3.16
C SER A 300 47.71 -10.72 2.62
N ARG A 301 47.77 -9.48 3.12
CA ARG A 301 48.97 -8.62 3.06
C ARG A 301 48.81 -7.33 3.87
N GLY A 302 49.54 -7.27 4.98
CA GLY A 302 50.30 -6.07 5.34
C GLY A 302 49.59 -5.02 6.18
N CYS A 303 49.63 -5.19 7.50
CA CYS A 303 49.97 -4.07 8.36
C CYS A 303 51.27 -3.42 7.83
N ARG A 304 51.20 -2.16 7.41
CA ARG A 304 52.40 -1.31 7.36
C ARG A 304 52.01 0.15 7.55
N SER A 305 52.60 0.74 8.59
CA SER A 305 52.45 2.14 8.95
C SER A 305 53.15 3.07 7.96
N ALA A 306 52.62 4.28 7.81
CA ALA A 306 53.36 5.44 7.32
C ALA A 306 53.01 6.66 8.19
N ARG A 307 53.96 7.09 9.02
CA ARG A 307 53.97 8.43 9.63
C ARG A 307 54.86 9.32 8.76
N ARG A 308 54.35 10.53 8.48
CA ARG A 308 55.02 11.65 7.78
C ARG A 308 55.24 11.44 6.28
#